data_AF-A0A7V8TC34-F1
#
_entry.id   AF-A0A7V8TC34-F1
#
_cell.length_a   1.000
_cell.length_b   1.000
_cell.length_c   1.000
_cell.angle_alpha   90.00
_cell.angle_beta   90.00
_cell.angle_gamma   90.00
#
_symmetry.space_group_name_H-M   'P 1'
#
loop_
_entity.id
_entity.type
_entity.pdbx_description
1 polymer ?
#
loop_
_entity_poly.entity_id
_entity_poly.type
_entity_poly.pdbx_seq_one_letter_code
_entity_poly.pdbx_strand_id
1 'polypeptide(L)' 'MAWLADYWWIILIILIGMLINGIKELRNVDHTRFLLNKPKLPPHRDNNDKWDDEDDDWPKKKP' A
#
# COMPACT_ATOMS: atom_id res chain seq x y z
N MET A 1 -15.10 -38.40 -9.57
CA MET A 1 -14.06 -37.38 -9.30
C MET A 1 -13.24 -37.05 -10.57
N ALA A 2 -13.83 -37.06 -11.77
CA ALA A 2 -13.13 -36.73 -13.03
C ALA A 2 -13.24 -35.24 -13.39
N TRP A 3 -14.41 -34.64 -13.12
CA TRP A 3 -14.70 -33.26 -13.52
C TRP A 3 -13.69 -32.23 -12.96
N LEU A 4 -13.25 -32.39 -11.71
CA LEU A 4 -12.25 -31.47 -11.14
C LEU A 4 -10.90 -31.62 -11.85
N ALA A 5 -10.52 -32.84 -12.26
CA ALA A 5 -9.29 -33.09 -13.00
C ALA A 5 -9.35 -32.56 -14.44
N ASP A 6 -10.52 -32.46 -15.04
CA ASP A 6 -10.70 -31.89 -16.39
C ASP A 6 -10.73 -30.35 -16.37
N TYR A 7 -11.24 -29.75 -15.27
CA TYR A 7 -11.49 -28.31 -15.16
C TYR A 7 -10.67 -27.58 -14.09
N TRP A 8 -9.64 -28.22 -13.52
CA TRP A 8 -8.79 -27.63 -12.46
C TRP A 8 -8.17 -26.28 -12.84
N TRP A 9 -7.91 -26.06 -14.13
CA TRP A 9 -7.36 -24.82 -14.67
C TRP A 9 -8.25 -23.59 -14.44
N ILE A 10 -9.57 -23.77 -14.21
CA ILE A 10 -10.48 -22.67 -13.86
C ILE A 10 -10.04 -21.99 -12.56
N ILE A 11 -9.54 -22.76 -11.59
CA ILE A 11 -9.01 -22.22 -10.33
C ILE A 11 -7.82 -21.31 -10.63
N LEU A 12 -6.91 -21.70 -11.54
CA LEU A 12 -5.77 -20.88 -11.91
C LEU A 12 -6.18 -19.55 -12.55
N ILE A 13 -7.20 -19.54 -13.41
CA ILE A 13 -7.70 -18.29 -14.01
C ILE A 13 -8.27 -17.35 -12.95
N ILE A 14 -9.02 -17.89 -12.00
CA ILE A 14 -9.56 -17.10 -10.89
C ILE A 14 -8.40 -16.51 -10.07
N LEU A 15 -7.41 -17.32 -9.72
CA LEU A 15 -6.23 -16.87 -8.96
C LEU A 15 -5.44 -15.79 -9.72
N ILE A 16 -5.20 -15.97 -11.01
CA ILE A 16 -4.52 -14.97 -11.86
C ILE A 16 -5.34 -13.67 -11.90
N GLY A 17 -6.66 -13.76 -12.03
CA GLY A 17 -7.55 -12.60 -11.99
C GLY A 17 -7.44 -11.82 -10.67
N MET A 18 -7.42 -12.52 -9.53
CA MET A 18 -7.22 -11.89 -8.23
C MET A 18 -5.84 -11.24 -8.09
N LEU A 19 -4.78 -11.90 -8.57
CA LEU A 19 -3.42 -11.36 -8.54
C LEU A 19 -3.30 -10.09 -9.38
N ILE A 20 -3.84 -10.09 -10.60
CA ILE A 20 -3.82 -8.91 -11.49
C ILE A 20 -4.58 -7.75 -10.85
N ASN A 21 -5.77 -8.01 -10.28
CA ASN A 21 -6.54 -6.98 -9.58
C ASN A 21 -5.80 -6.44 -8.36
N GLY A 22 -5.18 -7.31 -7.56
CA GLY A 22 -4.36 -6.91 -6.41
C GLY A 22 -3.17 -6.03 -6.82
N ILE A 23 -2.42 -6.42 -7.86
CA ILE A 23 -1.30 -5.64 -8.39
C ILE A 23 -1.79 -4.27 -8.92
N LYS A 24 -2.92 -4.25 -9.64
CA LYS A 24 -3.50 -3.01 -10.15
C LYS A 24 -3.87 -2.05 -9.02
N GLU A 25 -4.48 -2.56 -7.96
CA GLU A 25 -4.86 -1.75 -6.80
C GLU A 25 -3.62 -1.23 -6.06
N LEU A 26 -2.63 -2.09 -5.81
CA LEU A 26 -1.37 -1.68 -5.19
C LEU A 26 -0.64 -0.60 -5.99
N ARG A 27 -0.70 -0.67 -7.32
CA ARG A 27 -0.10 0.34 -8.20
C ARG A 27 -0.90 1.65 -8.24
N ASN A 28 -2.20 1.62 -7.93
CA ASN A 28 -3.01 2.84 -7.80
C ASN A 28 -2.72 3.60 -6.50
N VAL A 29 -2.11 2.95 -5.49
CA VAL A 29 -1.73 3.61 -4.25
C VAL A 29 -0.50 4.49 -4.46
N ASP A 30 -0.74 5.79 -4.66
CA ASP A 30 0.31 6.80 -4.78
C ASP A 30 0.81 7.27 -3.40
N HIS A 31 1.79 6.52 -2.88
CA HIS A 31 2.52 6.83 -1.65
C HIS A 31 3.31 8.13 -1.76
N THR A 32 3.79 8.49 -2.95
CA THR A 32 4.53 9.74 -3.18
C THR A 32 3.61 10.94 -2.99
N ARG A 33 2.39 10.89 -3.52
CA ARG A 33 1.39 11.95 -3.33
C ARG A 33 1.02 12.13 -1.86
N PHE A 34 0.89 11.03 -1.10
CA PHE A 34 0.63 11.10 0.34
C PHE A 34 1.79 11.77 1.10
N LEU A 35 3.04 11.42 0.79
CA LEU A 35 4.22 12.02 1.42
C LEU A 35 4.40 13.51 1.06
N LEU A 36 4.05 13.89 -0.17
CA LEU A 36 4.11 15.30 -0.63
C LEU A 36 2.97 16.16 -0.06
N ASN A 37 1.83 15.53 0.27
CA ASN A 37 0.64 16.21 0.78
C ASN A 37 0.19 15.58 2.10
N LYS A 38 1.12 15.35 3.04
CA LYS A 38 0.78 14.77 4.35
C LYS A 38 -0.26 15.69 5.01
N PRO A 39 -1.48 15.21 5.30
CA PRO A 39 -2.46 16.02 6.01
C PRO A 39 -1.95 16.27 7.43
N LYS A 40 -2.25 17.46 7.99
CA LYS A 40 -1.94 17.74 9.39
C LYS A 40 -2.72 16.76 10.27
N LEU A 41 -2.02 16.01 11.10
CA LEU A 41 -2.62 15.08 12.05
C LEU A 41 -3.47 15.86 13.07
N PRO A 42 -4.58 15.28 13.57
CA PRO A 42 -5.33 15.90 14.65
C PRO A 42 -4.41 16.09 15.86
N PRO A 43 -4.66 17.12 16.70
CA PRO A 43 -3.84 17.33 17.88
C PRO A 43 -3.87 16.07 18.75
N HIS A 44 -2.69 15.55 19.04
CA HIS A 44 -2.54 14.38 19.90
C HIS A 44 -3.09 14.69 21.29
N ARG A 45 -3.60 13.65 21.97
CA ARG A 45 -4.07 13.78 23.36
C ARG A 45 -2.92 13.63 24.36
N ASP A 46 -1.76 13.20 23.89
CA ASP A 46 -0.50 13.13 24.63
C ASP A 46 0.44 14.27 24.19
N ASN A 47 1.54 14.45 24.93
CA ASN A 47 2.58 15.44 24.62
C ASN A 47 3.62 14.89 23.60
N ASN A 48 3.21 13.96 22.73
CA ASN A 48 4.11 13.36 21.74
C ASN A 48 4.03 14.02 20.36
N ASP A 49 3.28 15.12 20.27
CA ASP A 49 3.16 15.98 19.09
C ASP A 49 4.52 16.47 18.55
N LYS A 50 5.52 16.59 19.43
CA LYS A 50 6.88 17.02 19.07
C LYS A 50 7.69 15.99 18.30
N TRP A 51 7.36 14.69 18.37
CA TRP A 51 8.08 13.66 17.62
C TRP A 51 7.65 13.60 16.14
N ASP A 52 6.47 14.11 15.80
CA ASP A 52 6.02 14.19 14.41
C ASP A 52 6.82 15.23 13.59
N ASP A 53 7.33 16.28 14.25
CA ASP A 53 8.11 17.35 13.62
C ASP A 53 9.58 16.94 13.38
N GLU A 54 10.12 15.98 14.15
CA GLU A 54 11.53 15.56 14.11
C GLU A 54 11.86 14.58 12.95
N ASP A 55 10.87 13.88 12.39
CA ASP A 55 11.07 12.92 11.29
C ASP A 55 11.31 13.59 9.92
N ASP A 56 10.99 14.88 9.76
CA ASP A 56 11.30 15.66 8.55
C ASP A 56 12.77 16.15 8.52
N ASP A 57 13.51 15.99 9.62
CA ASP A 57 14.95 16.33 9.76
C ASP A 57 15.89 15.17 9.40
N TRP A 58 15.37 14.03 8.92
CA TRP A 58 16.21 12.96 8.36
C TRP A 58 17.07 13.54 7.21
N PRO A 59 18.40 13.34 7.21
CA PRO A 59 19.27 13.99 6.24
C PRO A 59 18.88 13.57 4.82
N LYS A 60 18.22 14.49 4.09
CA LYS A 60 17.99 14.37 2.66
C LYS A 60 19.37 14.29 2.03
N LYS A 61 19.73 13.14 1.45
CA LYS A 61 21.01 12.98 0.74
C LYS A 61 21.15 14.15 -0.23
N LYS A 62 22.16 14.99 0.02
CA LYS A 62 22.56 16.06 -0.90
C LYS A 62 23.05 15.43 -2.22
N PRO A 63 22.88 16.14 -3.35
CA PRO A 63 23.14 15.61 -4.70
C PRO A 63 24.55 15.05 -4.87
#